data_AF-A0A841PAQ4-F1
#
_entry.id   AF-A0A841PAQ4-F1
#
_cell.length_a   1.000
_cell.length_b   1.000
_cell.length_c   1.000
_cell.angle_alpha   90.00
_cell.angle_beta   90.00
_cell.angle_gamma   90.00
#
_symmetry.space_group_name_H-M   'P 1'
#
loop_
_entity.id
_entity.type
_entity.pdbx_description
1 polymer ?
#
loop_
_entity_poly.entity_id
_entity_poly.type
_entity_poly.pdbx_seq_one_letter_code
_entity_poly.pdbx_strand_id
1 'polypeptide(L)'
;MGSEAIKRKALAPDERRERRRLRRERQRIENVGRADKMHSARLAGAIAKRDTESCLQASAYVGCSGWFYWKWRGQFYPTDLPTSEWFNHYAKRFDTVEINASFYSWPTVANVKSWLRQPAKSSFVYTVKVCELITHIKRFEGTKTLVKDFGMIADILGERMGCFLFQLPPSYHFTKARLNDILGQLDPARRNVVEFRHASWWNETVYSAFQETGTIFCSCSGPRLPDVLVRTAEDVYVRLHGPERWYRHDYTRDELGGWADKIRASGARRAWVYFNNDYEGFAPKNALSMRRLLEE
;
A
#
# COMPACT_ATOMS: atom_id res chain seq x y z
N MET A 1 42.47 9.06 31.63
CA MET A 1 41.22 9.85 31.52
C MET A 1 40.23 9.05 30.69
N GLY A 2 39.31 8.35 31.36
CA GLY A 2 38.38 7.41 30.72
C GLY A 2 37.24 8.12 30.01
N SER A 3 37.03 7.78 28.74
CA SER A 3 35.83 8.18 27.99
C SER A 3 34.65 7.35 28.49
N GLU A 4 33.85 7.95 29.36
CA GLU A 4 32.61 7.35 29.83
C GLU A 4 31.57 7.45 28.72
N ALA A 5 31.46 6.37 27.94
CA ALA A 5 30.44 6.23 26.91
C ALA A 5 29.06 6.35 27.57
N ILE A 6 28.39 7.48 27.34
CA ILE A 6 27.01 7.73 27.79
C ILE A 6 26.10 6.64 27.19
N LYS A 7 25.85 5.57 27.96
CA LYS A 7 24.82 4.59 27.66
C LYS A 7 23.49 5.32 27.66
N ARG A 8 22.96 5.66 26.48
CA ARG A 8 21.61 6.23 26.32
C ARG A 8 20.62 5.31 27.03
N LYS A 9 20.07 5.75 28.16
CA LYS A 9 19.05 5.04 28.93
C LYS A 9 17.87 4.71 28.01
N ALA A 10 17.42 3.46 28.01
CA ALA A 10 16.26 3.06 27.23
C ALA A 10 15.02 3.82 27.76
N LEU A 11 14.38 4.59 26.87
CA LEU A 11 13.18 5.37 27.21
C LEU A 11 12.06 4.47 27.78
N ALA A 12 11.35 4.97 28.79
CA ALA A 12 10.18 4.33 29.35
C ALA A 12 9.08 4.15 28.27
N PRO A 13 8.14 3.19 28.44
CA PRO A 13 7.07 2.96 27.48
C PRO A 13 6.29 4.24 27.09
N ASP A 14 5.96 5.09 28.06
CA ASP A 14 5.24 6.35 27.82
C ASP A 14 6.06 7.40 27.08
N GLU A 15 7.33 7.57 27.45
CA GLU A 15 8.24 8.46 26.71
C GLU A 15 8.42 8.00 25.25
N ARG A 16 8.47 6.68 25.02
CA ARG A 16 8.49 6.11 23.65
C ARG A 16 7.20 6.39 22.90
N ARG A 17 6.03 6.29 23.56
CA ARG A 17 4.73 6.63 22.98
C ARG A 17 4.69 8.10 22.60
N GLU A 18 5.08 8.99 23.51
CA GLU A 18 5.06 10.43 23.31
C GLU A 18 6.02 10.88 22.21
N ARG A 19 7.26 10.39 22.24
CA ARG A 19 8.24 10.67 21.19
C ARG A 19 7.75 10.22 19.81
N ARG A 20 7.05 9.08 19.72
CA ARG A 20 6.42 8.63 18.49
C ARG A 20 5.30 9.58 18.06
N ARG A 21 4.44 10.02 18.99
CA ARG A 21 3.37 11.00 18.71
C ARG A 21 3.93 12.29 18.11
N LEU A 22 4.88 12.93 18.81
CA LEU A 22 5.52 14.18 18.35
C LEU A 22 6.19 14.03 16.99
N ARG A 23 6.88 12.90 16.75
CA ARG A 23 7.47 12.61 15.44
C ARG A 23 6.40 12.53 14.35
N ARG A 24 5.25 11.91 14.63
CA ARG A 24 4.15 11.75 13.67
C ARG A 24 3.47 13.08 13.39
N GLU A 25 3.30 13.94 14.39
CA GLU A 25 2.78 15.30 14.21
C GLU A 25 3.70 16.15 13.35
N ARG A 26 5.00 16.17 13.65
CA ARG A 26 5.99 16.84 12.80
C ARG A 26 5.92 16.34 11.36
N GLN A 27 5.82 15.02 11.18
CA GLN A 27 5.74 14.43 9.86
C GLN A 27 4.51 14.88 9.07
N ARG A 28 3.36 15.05 9.74
CA ARG A 28 2.12 15.54 9.13
C ARG A 28 2.23 17.00 8.69
N ILE A 29 2.87 17.84 9.51
CA ILE A 29 3.14 19.25 9.16
C ILE A 29 4.04 19.30 7.92
N GLU A 30 5.13 18.52 7.90
CA GLU A 30 6.04 18.45 6.74
C GLU A 30 5.35 17.96 5.47
N ASN A 31 4.34 17.08 5.57
CA ASN A 31 3.63 16.55 4.40
C ASN A 31 2.86 17.63 3.63
N VAL A 32 2.41 18.71 4.29
CA VAL A 32 1.76 19.84 3.60
C VAL A 32 2.77 20.50 2.64
N GLY A 33 3.93 20.90 3.15
CA GLY A 33 4.97 21.51 2.32
C GLY A 33 5.56 20.57 1.26
N ARG A 34 5.56 19.24 1.50
CA ARG A 34 5.94 18.26 0.46
C ARG A 34 4.88 18.13 -0.63
N ALA A 35 3.60 18.18 -0.28
CA ALA A 35 2.51 18.20 -1.24
C ALA A 35 2.56 19.47 -2.09
N ASP A 36 2.80 20.64 -1.49
CA ASP A 36 2.95 21.91 -2.21
C ASP A 36 4.11 21.87 -3.22
N LYS A 37 5.25 21.27 -2.84
CA LYS A 37 6.37 21.07 -3.77
C LYS A 37 6.00 20.16 -4.94
N MET A 38 5.21 19.09 -4.69
CA MET A 38 4.71 18.23 -5.76
C MET A 38 3.73 18.99 -6.66
N HIS A 39 2.87 19.82 -6.08
CA HIS A 39 1.96 20.69 -6.81
C HIS A 39 2.70 21.61 -7.77
N SER A 40 3.70 22.35 -7.28
CA SER A 40 4.54 23.21 -8.11
C SER A 40 5.25 22.43 -9.21
N ALA A 41 5.78 21.24 -8.90
CA ALA A 41 6.44 20.39 -9.89
C ALA A 41 5.47 19.89 -10.98
N ARG A 42 4.21 19.58 -10.62
CA ARG A 42 3.17 19.21 -11.58
C ARG A 42 2.79 20.38 -12.49
N LEU A 43 2.60 21.58 -11.93
CA LEU A 43 2.27 22.77 -12.71
C LEU A 43 3.39 23.21 -13.66
N ALA A 44 4.65 23.00 -13.27
CA ALA A 44 5.81 23.27 -14.12
C ALA A 44 5.96 22.28 -15.29
N GLY A 45 5.04 21.32 -15.46
CA GLY A 45 5.12 20.32 -16.54
C GLY A 45 6.35 19.43 -16.44
N ALA A 46 6.91 19.25 -15.24
CA ALA A 46 8.20 18.57 -15.03
C ALA A 46 8.22 17.09 -15.46
N ILE A 47 7.09 16.55 -15.91
CA ILE A 47 6.95 15.19 -16.43
C ILE A 47 6.01 15.24 -17.63
N ALA A 48 6.51 14.85 -18.81
CA ALA A 48 5.67 14.57 -19.96
C ALA A 48 4.83 13.31 -19.69
N LYS A 49 3.53 13.33 -20.03
CA LYS A 49 2.72 12.11 -20.13
C LYS A 49 3.45 11.17 -21.10
N ARG A 50 3.88 10.01 -20.61
CA ARG A 50 4.27 8.92 -21.51
C ARG A 50 3.01 8.12 -21.79
N ASP A 51 2.57 8.12 -23.03
CA ASP A 51 1.74 7.02 -23.53
C ASP A 51 2.66 5.82 -23.64
N THR A 52 2.66 4.98 -22.61
CA THR A 52 3.32 3.68 -22.68
C THR A 52 2.35 2.61 -22.25
N GLU A 53 2.26 1.57 -23.08
CA GLU A 53 1.48 0.38 -22.80
C GLU A 53 1.89 -0.25 -21.46
N SER A 54 0.91 -0.77 -20.74
CA SER A 54 1.11 -1.33 -19.41
C SER A 54 1.99 -2.58 -19.48
N CYS A 55 3.08 -2.66 -18.71
CA CYS A 55 3.91 -3.87 -18.60
C CYS A 55 3.27 -4.98 -17.72
N LEU A 56 1.96 -4.88 -17.47
CA LEU A 56 1.24 -5.80 -16.61
C LEU A 56 0.86 -7.06 -17.39
N GLN A 57 1.60 -8.14 -17.15
CA GLN A 57 1.45 -9.42 -17.84
C GLN A 57 0.83 -10.52 -16.97
N ALA A 58 0.98 -10.43 -15.64
CA ALA A 58 0.54 -11.49 -14.74
C ALA A 58 -0.97 -11.37 -14.40
N SER A 59 -1.64 -12.51 -14.27
CA SER A 59 -3.00 -12.60 -13.71
C SER A 59 -3.01 -12.38 -12.20
N ALA A 60 -1.88 -12.52 -11.51
CA ALA A 60 -1.74 -12.24 -10.08
C ALA A 60 -0.41 -11.55 -9.75
N TYR A 61 -0.50 -10.48 -8.96
CA TYR A 61 0.62 -9.75 -8.38
C TYR A 61 0.61 -9.94 -6.87
N VAL A 62 1.46 -10.84 -6.38
CA VAL A 62 1.56 -11.16 -4.95
C VAL A 62 2.85 -10.58 -4.38
N GLY A 63 2.75 -9.83 -3.28
CA GLY A 63 3.90 -9.24 -2.61
C GLY A 63 3.60 -8.84 -1.17
N CYS A 64 4.47 -8.00 -0.61
CA CYS A 64 4.36 -7.49 0.76
C CYS A 64 4.07 -5.98 0.77
N SER A 65 3.57 -5.49 1.90
CA SER A 65 3.40 -4.06 2.20
C SER A 65 4.73 -3.42 2.61
N GLY A 66 5.67 -3.37 1.68
CA GLY A 66 7.03 -2.89 1.85
C GLY A 66 8.06 -4.02 1.78
N TRP A 67 9.33 -3.67 1.82
CA TRP A 67 10.44 -4.63 1.78
C TRP A 67 11.50 -4.38 2.85
N PHE A 68 11.51 -3.21 3.48
CA PHE A 68 12.57 -2.83 4.42
C PHE A 68 12.15 -3.06 5.88
N TYR A 69 12.37 -4.27 6.39
CA TYR A 69 12.03 -4.64 7.76
C TYR A 69 13.17 -5.41 8.44
N TRP A 70 13.68 -4.88 9.55
CA TRP A 70 14.79 -5.52 10.28
C TRP A 70 14.47 -6.93 10.76
N LYS A 71 13.21 -7.21 11.12
CA LYS A 71 12.76 -8.52 11.58
C LYS A 71 12.82 -9.60 10.49
N TRP A 72 12.91 -9.20 9.23
CA TRP A 72 13.05 -10.14 8.12
C TRP A 72 14.49 -10.66 8.01
N ARG A 73 15.48 -10.05 8.67
CA ARG A 73 16.85 -10.59 8.71
C ARG A 73 16.87 -11.89 9.52
N GLY A 74 17.52 -12.91 8.95
CA GLY A 74 17.56 -14.27 9.47
C GLY A 74 16.35 -15.13 9.10
N GLN A 75 15.26 -14.54 8.63
CA GLN A 75 14.04 -15.27 8.22
C GLN A 75 13.81 -15.23 6.71
N PHE A 76 14.02 -14.07 6.10
CA PHE A 76 13.88 -13.84 4.66
C PHE A 76 15.17 -13.28 4.07
N TYR A 77 15.80 -12.29 4.72
CA TYR A 77 17.13 -11.80 4.34
C TYR A 77 18.22 -12.60 5.04
N PRO A 78 19.30 -13.01 4.34
CA PRO A 78 20.49 -13.56 4.98
C PRO A 78 21.03 -12.62 6.06
N THR A 79 21.62 -13.19 7.11
CA THR A 79 22.04 -12.43 8.30
C THR A 79 23.13 -11.41 8.01
N ASP A 80 24.00 -11.71 7.06
CA ASP A 80 25.13 -10.92 6.59
C ASP A 80 24.79 -10.03 5.37
N LEU A 81 23.58 -10.12 4.82
CA LEU A 81 23.20 -9.35 3.64
C LEU A 81 23.16 -7.83 3.94
N PRO A 82 23.94 -7.01 3.21
CA PRO A 82 23.89 -5.56 3.33
C PRO A 82 22.50 -5.02 3.00
N THR A 83 22.06 -3.99 3.72
CA THR A 83 20.72 -3.40 3.55
C THR A 83 20.51 -2.78 2.17
N SER A 84 21.59 -2.36 1.49
CA SER A 84 21.55 -1.89 0.09
C SER A 84 21.07 -2.98 -0.88
N GLU A 85 21.34 -4.25 -0.58
CA GLU A 85 20.97 -5.40 -1.41
C GLU A 85 19.58 -5.98 -1.09
N TRP A 86 18.91 -5.48 -0.06
CA TRP A 86 17.61 -6.04 0.36
C TRP A 86 16.53 -5.91 -0.72
N PHE A 87 16.51 -4.80 -1.44
CA PHE A 87 15.58 -4.66 -2.57
C PHE A 87 15.88 -5.68 -3.66
N ASN A 88 17.15 -5.85 -4.05
CA ASN A 88 17.54 -6.82 -5.06
C ASN A 88 17.17 -8.25 -4.62
N HIS A 89 17.35 -8.56 -3.34
CA HIS A 89 16.96 -9.84 -2.76
C HIS A 89 15.44 -10.07 -2.78
N TYR A 90 14.66 -9.04 -2.46
CA TYR A 90 13.20 -9.06 -2.53
C TYR A 90 12.70 -9.22 -3.98
N ALA A 91 13.24 -8.42 -4.90
CA ALA A 91 12.85 -8.39 -6.31
C ALA A 91 13.23 -9.67 -7.09
N LYS A 92 14.10 -10.53 -6.55
CA LYS A 92 14.34 -11.89 -7.06
C LYS A 92 13.20 -12.88 -6.77
N ARG A 93 12.29 -12.54 -5.86
CA ARG A 93 11.22 -13.43 -5.35
C ARG A 93 9.82 -12.88 -5.59
N PHE A 94 9.69 -11.57 -5.74
CA PHE A 94 8.43 -10.88 -5.95
C PHE A 94 8.54 -9.91 -7.12
N ASP A 95 7.48 -9.84 -7.89
CA ASP A 95 7.36 -8.94 -9.05
C ASP A 95 6.61 -7.65 -8.69
N THR A 96 6.19 -7.51 -7.42
CA THR A 96 5.51 -6.32 -6.92
C THR A 96 5.81 -6.03 -5.45
N VAL A 97 5.57 -4.78 -5.07
CA VAL A 97 5.50 -4.34 -3.67
C VAL A 97 4.47 -3.22 -3.51
N GLU A 98 3.78 -3.21 -2.37
CA GLU A 98 2.96 -2.08 -1.94
C GLU A 98 3.81 -1.11 -1.13
N ILE A 99 4.09 0.08 -1.67
CA ILE A 99 4.78 1.16 -0.98
C ILE A 99 3.90 1.69 0.15
N ASN A 100 4.25 1.34 1.38
CA ASN A 100 3.59 1.87 2.58
C ASN A 100 4.28 3.15 3.11
N ALA A 101 5.54 3.41 2.75
CA ALA A 101 6.28 4.58 3.23
C ALA A 101 5.63 5.93 2.83
N SER A 102 4.98 5.96 1.65
CA SER A 102 4.25 7.11 1.12
C SER A 102 3.04 7.51 1.95
N PHE A 103 2.46 6.57 2.72
CA PHE A 103 1.41 6.86 3.67
C PHE A 103 1.87 7.83 4.76
N TYR A 104 3.09 7.63 5.26
CA TYR A 104 3.64 8.45 6.34
C TYR A 104 4.31 9.72 5.84
N SER A 105 4.94 9.66 4.67
CA SER A 105 5.72 10.75 4.11
C SER A 105 5.40 10.90 2.63
N TRP A 106 4.88 12.06 2.24
CA TRP A 106 4.66 12.37 0.83
C TRP A 106 5.97 12.21 0.03
N PRO A 107 6.02 11.33 -0.99
CA PRO A 107 7.26 11.07 -1.73
C PRO A 107 7.73 12.29 -2.52
N THR A 108 9.03 12.54 -2.58
CA THR A 108 9.59 13.54 -3.49
C THR A 108 9.70 12.97 -4.91
N VAL A 109 9.76 13.84 -5.92
CA VAL A 109 10.03 13.44 -7.32
C VAL A 109 11.31 12.60 -7.42
N ALA A 110 12.36 12.97 -6.67
CA ALA A 110 13.62 12.22 -6.64
C ALA A 110 13.45 10.80 -6.08
N ASN A 111 12.67 10.63 -5.01
CA ASN A 111 12.38 9.32 -4.44
C ASN A 111 11.63 8.43 -5.44
N VAL A 112 10.62 8.96 -6.13
CA VAL A 112 9.83 8.21 -7.11
C VAL A 112 10.68 7.85 -8.33
N LYS A 113 11.51 8.77 -8.82
CA LYS A 113 12.49 8.48 -9.88
C LYS A 113 13.52 7.42 -9.45
N SER A 114 13.85 7.36 -8.16
CA SER A 114 14.69 6.29 -7.62
C SER A 114 13.99 4.94 -7.71
N TRP A 115 12.72 4.84 -7.30
CA TRP A 115 11.91 3.62 -7.45
C TRP A 115 11.81 3.18 -8.91
N LEU A 116 11.61 4.11 -9.86
CA LEU A 116 11.57 3.77 -11.29
C LEU A 116 12.87 3.08 -11.77
N ARG A 117 14.03 3.54 -11.30
CA ARG A 117 15.34 3.02 -11.71
C ARG A 117 15.81 1.79 -10.93
N GLN A 118 15.24 1.55 -9.76
CA GLN A 118 15.72 0.53 -8.82
C GLN A 118 15.65 -0.91 -9.39
N PRO A 119 14.55 -1.33 -10.06
CA PRO A 119 14.52 -2.60 -10.77
C PRO A 119 15.20 -2.45 -12.13
N ALA A 120 16.47 -2.87 -12.21
CA ALA A 120 17.29 -2.66 -13.41
C ALA A 120 16.78 -3.37 -14.68
N LYS A 121 16.14 -4.55 -14.56
CA LYS A 121 15.70 -5.38 -15.71
C LYS A 121 14.39 -6.15 -15.50
N SER A 122 13.77 -6.08 -14.33
CA SER A 122 12.52 -6.80 -14.07
C SER A 122 11.31 -5.96 -14.48
N SER A 123 10.20 -6.62 -14.85
CA SER A 123 8.85 -6.02 -15.01
C SER A 123 8.22 -5.74 -13.64
N PHE A 124 9.01 -5.24 -12.68
CA PHE A 124 8.60 -5.01 -11.32
C PHE A 124 7.65 -3.81 -11.20
N VAL A 125 6.56 -4.01 -10.45
CA VAL A 125 5.43 -3.08 -10.34
C VAL A 125 5.27 -2.57 -8.91
N TYR A 126 5.04 -1.27 -8.78
CA TYR A 126 4.80 -0.60 -7.51
C TYR A 126 3.33 -0.23 -7.35
N THR A 127 2.69 -0.73 -6.29
CA THR A 127 1.43 -0.18 -5.81
C THR A 127 1.72 0.83 -4.71
N VAL A 128 1.05 1.97 -4.69
CA VAL A 128 1.42 3.08 -3.81
C VAL A 128 0.28 3.41 -2.87
N LYS A 129 0.52 3.26 -1.56
CA LYS A 129 -0.44 3.68 -0.54
C LYS A 129 -0.44 5.21 -0.44
N VAL A 130 -1.61 5.80 -0.55
CA VAL A 130 -1.78 7.26 -0.59
C VAL A 130 -1.48 7.87 0.78
N CYS A 131 -0.89 9.06 0.78
CA CYS A 131 -0.48 9.78 1.99
C CYS A 131 -1.65 9.96 2.99
N GLU A 132 -1.37 9.79 4.28
CA GLU A 132 -2.35 9.96 5.36
C GLU A 132 -2.97 11.36 5.40
N LEU A 133 -2.26 12.35 4.84
CA LEU A 133 -2.77 13.72 4.69
C LEU A 133 -4.13 13.73 3.96
N ILE A 134 -4.28 12.89 2.93
CA ILE A 134 -5.52 12.78 2.14
C ILE A 134 -6.57 11.93 2.88
N THR A 135 -6.19 10.73 3.33
CA THR A 135 -7.16 9.71 3.78
C THR A 135 -7.51 9.77 5.27
N HIS A 136 -6.62 10.27 6.12
CA HIS A 136 -6.77 10.26 7.58
C HIS A 136 -6.86 11.65 8.20
N ILE A 137 -6.13 12.63 7.66
CA ILE A 137 -6.12 14.00 8.19
C ILE A 137 -7.23 14.82 7.56
N LYS A 138 -7.21 15.02 6.24
CA LYS A 138 -8.27 15.73 5.52
C LYS A 138 -9.47 14.85 5.23
N ARG A 139 -9.31 13.52 5.20
CA ARG A 139 -10.40 12.54 5.06
C ARG A 139 -11.29 12.82 3.82
N PHE A 140 -10.65 13.16 2.71
CA PHE A 140 -11.27 13.61 1.45
C PHE A 140 -11.93 15.01 1.46
N GLU A 141 -11.83 15.78 2.55
CA GLU A 141 -12.31 17.16 2.58
C GLU A 141 -11.33 18.12 1.87
N GLY A 142 -11.76 18.69 0.74
CA GLY A 142 -10.96 19.64 -0.04
C GLY A 142 -9.66 19.03 -0.59
N THR A 143 -9.62 17.74 -0.90
CA THR A 143 -8.40 17.03 -1.31
C THR A 143 -8.20 16.91 -2.82
N LYS A 144 -9.10 17.46 -3.65
CA LYS A 144 -9.10 17.25 -5.10
C LYS A 144 -7.74 17.57 -5.74
N THR A 145 -7.15 18.70 -5.36
CA THR A 145 -5.81 19.09 -5.82
C THR A 145 -4.73 18.14 -5.31
N LEU A 146 -4.78 17.74 -4.03
CA LEU A 146 -3.84 16.78 -3.46
C LEU A 146 -3.91 15.42 -4.17
N VAL A 147 -5.10 14.90 -4.49
CA VAL A 147 -5.24 13.63 -5.23
C VAL A 147 -4.59 13.76 -6.61
N LYS A 148 -4.83 14.87 -7.33
CA LYS A 148 -4.18 15.15 -8.62
C LYS A 148 -2.67 15.24 -8.51
N ASP A 149 -2.15 15.94 -7.51
CA ASP A 149 -0.72 16.10 -7.28
C ASP A 149 -0.06 14.78 -6.90
N PHE A 150 -0.73 13.95 -6.10
CA PHE A 150 -0.26 12.60 -5.77
C PHE A 150 -0.24 11.69 -7.01
N GLY A 151 -1.19 11.89 -7.94
CA GLY A 151 -1.26 11.22 -9.23
C GLY A 151 0.02 11.36 -10.08
N MET A 152 0.81 12.42 -9.87
CA MET A 152 2.11 12.61 -10.51
C MET A 152 3.08 11.43 -10.27
N ILE A 153 2.90 10.68 -9.17
CA ILE A 153 3.68 9.46 -8.91
C ILE A 153 3.46 8.42 -10.01
N ALA A 154 2.23 8.23 -10.46
CA ALA A 154 1.92 7.31 -11.55
C ALA A 154 2.54 7.78 -12.87
N ASP A 155 2.58 9.09 -13.11
CA ASP A 155 3.22 9.66 -14.31
C ASP A 155 4.73 9.43 -14.33
N ILE A 156 5.40 9.47 -13.16
CA ILE A 156 6.83 9.14 -13.06
C ILE A 156 7.05 7.64 -13.25
N LEU A 157 6.26 6.80 -12.58
CA LEU A 157 6.43 5.35 -12.59
C LEU A 157 6.03 4.73 -13.93
N GLY A 158 5.14 5.37 -14.68
CA GLY A 158 4.64 4.93 -15.97
C GLY A 158 4.15 3.49 -15.91
N GLU A 159 4.76 2.66 -16.75
CA GLU A 159 4.46 1.23 -16.91
C GLU A 159 4.55 0.45 -15.59
N ARG A 160 5.43 0.87 -14.68
CA ARG A 160 5.67 0.22 -13.38
C ARG A 160 4.61 0.57 -12.34
N MET A 161 3.60 1.37 -12.68
CA MET A 161 2.54 1.72 -11.76
C MET A 161 1.47 0.60 -11.66
N GLY A 162 1.31 0.06 -10.46
CA GLY A 162 0.25 -0.88 -10.11
C GLY A 162 -1.05 -0.15 -9.80
N CYS A 163 -1.33 0.06 -8.51
CA CYS A 163 -2.53 0.75 -8.04
C CYS A 163 -2.20 1.93 -7.11
N PHE A 164 -3.16 2.84 -6.94
CA PHE A 164 -3.19 3.74 -5.78
C PHE A 164 -4.10 3.15 -4.71
N LEU A 165 -3.57 2.94 -3.50
CA LEU A 165 -4.35 2.45 -2.36
C LEU A 165 -4.76 3.60 -1.43
N PHE A 166 -6.05 3.88 -1.38
CA PHE A 166 -6.70 4.82 -0.47
C PHE A 166 -7.31 4.06 0.70
N GLN A 167 -6.53 3.86 1.77
CA GLN A 167 -7.04 3.22 2.99
C GLN A 167 -7.60 4.26 3.97
N LEU A 168 -8.84 4.07 4.44
CA LEU A 168 -9.55 4.97 5.35
C LEU A 168 -9.58 4.42 6.79
N PRO A 169 -9.51 5.28 7.83
CA PRO A 169 -9.45 4.83 9.22
C PRO A 169 -10.78 4.21 9.70
N PRO A 170 -10.76 3.43 10.80
CA PRO A 170 -11.97 2.78 11.34
C PRO A 170 -13.05 3.78 11.81
N SER A 171 -12.67 5.02 12.13
CA SER A 171 -13.61 6.09 12.46
C SER A 171 -14.34 6.66 11.23
N TYR A 172 -13.97 6.26 10.01
CA TYR A 172 -14.60 6.70 8.77
C TYR A 172 -15.77 5.77 8.42
N HIS A 173 -16.98 6.15 8.85
CA HIS A 173 -18.20 5.38 8.63
C HIS A 173 -18.84 5.73 7.29
N PHE A 174 -19.51 4.77 6.66
CA PHE A 174 -20.29 5.01 5.44
C PHE A 174 -21.32 6.13 5.63
N THR A 175 -21.32 7.06 4.67
CA THR A 175 -22.45 7.91 4.32
C THR A 175 -22.42 8.08 2.80
N LYS A 176 -23.57 8.32 2.17
CA LYS A 176 -23.63 8.57 0.72
C LYS A 176 -22.79 9.78 0.31
N ALA A 177 -22.77 10.83 1.14
CA ALA A 177 -21.92 12.01 0.91
C ALA A 177 -20.42 11.64 0.85
N ARG A 178 -19.92 10.85 1.82
CA ARG A 178 -18.52 10.42 1.84
C ARG A 178 -18.16 9.53 0.65
N LEU A 179 -19.07 8.66 0.23
CA LEU A 179 -18.89 7.86 -0.97
C LEU A 179 -18.70 8.76 -2.20
N ASN A 180 -19.59 9.75 -2.36
CA ASN A 180 -19.51 10.72 -3.46
C ASN A 180 -18.24 11.58 -3.38
N ASP A 181 -17.83 12.00 -2.18
CA ASP A 181 -16.61 12.78 -1.97
C ASP A 181 -15.37 11.99 -2.42
N ILE A 182 -15.30 10.71 -2.07
CA ILE A 182 -14.20 9.83 -2.53
C ILE A 182 -14.23 9.76 -4.05
N LEU A 183 -15.31 9.26 -4.64
CA LEU A 183 -15.39 8.97 -6.07
C LEU A 183 -15.23 10.21 -6.95
N GLY A 184 -15.77 11.36 -6.53
CA GLY A 184 -15.66 12.62 -7.27
C GLY A 184 -14.27 13.23 -7.31
N GLN A 185 -13.30 12.66 -6.60
CA GLN A 185 -11.91 13.15 -6.53
C GLN A 185 -10.88 12.20 -7.15
N LEU A 186 -11.24 10.95 -7.40
CA LEU A 186 -10.34 9.96 -8.00
C LEU A 186 -10.12 10.25 -9.49
N ASP A 187 -8.91 9.96 -9.98
CA ASP A 187 -8.60 10.04 -11.41
C ASP A 187 -9.00 8.72 -12.08
N PRO A 188 -10.05 8.68 -12.93
CA PRO A 188 -10.54 7.44 -13.53
C PRO A 188 -9.54 6.80 -14.50
N ALA A 189 -8.51 7.54 -14.93
CA ALA A 189 -7.43 6.96 -15.73
C ALA A 189 -6.47 6.07 -14.91
N ARG A 190 -6.61 6.02 -13.58
CA ARG A 190 -5.75 5.25 -12.66
C ARG A 190 -6.49 4.05 -12.09
N ARG A 191 -5.74 2.99 -11.77
CA ARG A 191 -6.23 1.88 -10.94
C ARG A 191 -6.33 2.34 -9.48
N ASN A 192 -7.50 2.84 -9.10
CA ASN A 192 -7.77 3.30 -7.74
C ASN A 192 -8.36 2.17 -6.91
N VAL A 193 -7.76 1.92 -5.75
CA VAL A 193 -8.19 0.93 -4.78
C VAL A 193 -8.60 1.66 -3.51
N VAL A 194 -9.78 1.38 -2.98
CA VAL A 194 -10.23 1.98 -1.71
C VAL A 194 -10.41 0.89 -0.67
N GLU A 195 -9.83 1.10 0.51
CA GLU A 195 -9.85 0.15 1.60
C GLU A 195 -10.50 0.76 2.84
N PHE A 196 -11.53 0.10 3.33
CA PHE A 196 -12.27 0.53 4.51
C PHE A 196 -11.89 -0.26 5.76
N ARG A 197 -12.09 0.36 6.91
CA ARG A 197 -11.83 -0.22 8.25
C ARG A 197 -13.07 -0.24 9.13
N HIS A 198 -14.24 -0.05 8.53
CA HIS A 198 -15.53 -0.05 9.20
C HIS A 198 -16.54 -0.86 8.39
N ALA A 199 -17.27 -1.76 9.04
CA ALA A 199 -18.15 -2.73 8.38
C ALA A 199 -19.30 -2.08 7.59
N SER A 200 -19.71 -0.85 7.95
CA SER A 200 -20.79 -0.15 7.23
C SER A 200 -20.52 0.13 5.75
N TRP A 201 -19.29 -0.05 5.27
CA TRP A 201 -18.93 0.07 3.85
C TRP A 201 -19.17 -1.20 3.02
N TRP A 202 -19.44 -2.35 3.65
CA TRP A 202 -19.80 -3.58 2.95
C TRP A 202 -21.30 -3.59 2.62
N ASN A 203 -21.69 -2.86 1.58
CA ASN A 203 -23.08 -2.79 1.13
C ASN A 203 -23.20 -2.53 -0.38
N GLU A 204 -24.34 -2.89 -0.96
CA GLU A 204 -24.59 -2.82 -2.41
C GLU A 204 -24.53 -1.40 -3.00
N THR A 205 -24.86 -0.36 -2.22
CA THR A 205 -24.74 1.03 -2.69
C THR A 205 -23.29 1.38 -2.98
N VAL A 206 -22.37 0.95 -2.12
CA VAL A 206 -20.92 1.15 -2.31
C VAL A 206 -20.42 0.32 -3.49
N TYR A 207 -20.81 -0.95 -3.56
CA TYR A 207 -20.35 -1.85 -4.62
C TYR A 207 -20.79 -1.39 -6.01
N SER A 208 -22.05 -1.00 -6.17
CA SER A 208 -22.59 -0.49 -7.44
C SER A 208 -21.87 0.77 -7.89
N ALA A 209 -21.68 1.75 -6.99
CA ALA A 209 -20.96 2.98 -7.32
C ALA A 209 -19.48 2.74 -7.68
N PHE A 210 -18.85 1.73 -7.08
CA PHE A 210 -17.49 1.35 -7.42
C PHE A 210 -17.43 0.66 -8.80
N GLN A 211 -18.42 -0.17 -9.13
CA GLN A 211 -18.56 -0.78 -10.46
C GLN A 211 -18.74 0.26 -11.57
N GLU A 212 -19.59 1.27 -11.35
CA GLU A 212 -19.81 2.36 -12.31
C GLU A 212 -18.54 3.17 -12.62
N THR A 213 -17.64 3.28 -11.64
CA THR A 213 -16.42 4.10 -11.75
C THR A 213 -15.15 3.28 -12.03
N GLY A 214 -15.25 1.95 -12.09
CA GLY A 214 -14.09 1.06 -12.18
C GLY A 214 -13.17 1.12 -10.94
N THR A 215 -13.67 1.61 -9.81
CA THR A 215 -12.92 1.66 -8.54
C THR A 215 -12.84 0.26 -7.94
N ILE A 216 -11.65 -0.14 -7.48
CA ILE A 216 -11.42 -1.47 -6.91
C ILE A 216 -11.71 -1.42 -5.39
N PHE A 217 -12.66 -2.22 -4.92
CA PHE A 217 -12.88 -2.43 -3.50
C PHE A 217 -11.78 -3.33 -2.93
N CYS A 218 -11.05 -2.84 -1.92
CA CYS A 218 -10.04 -3.65 -1.24
C CYS A 218 -10.71 -4.62 -0.28
N SER A 219 -10.64 -5.89 -0.61
CA SER A 219 -10.99 -6.98 0.29
C SER A 219 -9.84 -7.19 1.27
N CYS A 220 -10.12 -7.48 2.54
CA CYS A 220 -9.03 -7.67 3.50
C CYS A 220 -9.34 -8.71 4.56
N SER A 221 -8.32 -9.47 4.95
CA SER A 221 -8.36 -10.24 6.19
C SER A 221 -7.92 -9.32 7.33
N GLY A 222 -8.86 -9.01 8.22
CA GLY A 222 -8.63 -8.13 9.35
C GLY A 222 -9.66 -8.33 10.45
N PRO A 223 -9.31 -8.05 11.72
CA PRO A 223 -10.21 -8.24 12.85
C PRO A 223 -11.49 -7.42 12.74
N ARG A 224 -12.63 -8.09 12.94
CA ARG A 224 -13.99 -7.52 12.94
C ARG A 224 -14.41 -6.92 11.58
N LEU A 225 -13.81 -7.37 10.49
CA LEU A 225 -14.22 -7.01 9.13
C LEU A 225 -14.75 -8.25 8.41
N PRO A 226 -15.66 -8.09 7.43
CA PRO A 226 -16.13 -9.19 6.62
C PRO A 226 -14.98 -9.87 5.85
N ASP A 227 -14.86 -11.19 6.02
CA ASP A 227 -13.87 -12.02 5.32
C ASP A 227 -14.39 -12.48 3.95
N VAL A 228 -14.75 -11.51 3.11
CA VAL A 228 -15.31 -11.72 1.77
C VAL A 228 -14.44 -11.05 0.71
N LEU A 229 -14.35 -11.67 -0.46
CA LEU A 229 -13.78 -11.04 -1.65
C LEU A 229 -14.90 -10.32 -2.40
N VAL A 230 -14.76 -9.01 -2.57
CA VAL A 230 -15.69 -8.17 -3.32
C VAL A 230 -15.03 -7.75 -4.63
N ARG A 231 -15.66 -8.08 -5.75
CA ARG A 231 -15.22 -7.67 -7.08
C ARG A 231 -16.10 -6.52 -7.58
N THR A 232 -15.53 -5.32 -7.60
CA THR A 232 -16.19 -4.10 -8.14
C THR A 232 -15.55 -3.60 -9.42
N ALA A 233 -14.53 -4.28 -9.96
CA ALA A 233 -13.85 -3.90 -11.19
C ALA A 233 -13.31 -5.15 -11.89
N GLU A 234 -12.66 -4.96 -13.04
CA GLU A 234 -11.97 -6.06 -13.73
C GLU A 234 -10.87 -6.68 -12.87
N ASP A 235 -10.20 -5.87 -12.06
CA ASP A 235 -9.14 -6.27 -11.15
C ASP A 235 -9.71 -6.40 -9.71
N VAL A 236 -9.14 -7.29 -8.90
CA VAL A 236 -9.43 -7.42 -7.46
C VAL A 236 -8.21 -7.10 -6.62
N TYR A 237 -8.42 -6.60 -5.41
CA TYR A 237 -7.34 -6.23 -4.50
C TYR A 237 -7.58 -6.84 -3.12
N VAL A 238 -6.59 -7.57 -2.61
CA VAL A 238 -6.64 -8.29 -1.33
C VAL A 238 -5.49 -7.85 -0.44
N ARG A 239 -5.79 -7.46 0.80
CA ARG A 239 -4.76 -7.23 1.84
C ARG A 239 -4.94 -8.17 3.01
N LEU A 240 -3.88 -8.89 3.34
CA LEU A 240 -3.88 -9.89 4.40
C LEU A 240 -3.16 -9.33 5.63
N HIS A 241 -3.95 -8.87 6.62
CA HIS A 241 -3.43 -8.27 7.85
C HIS A 241 -3.40 -9.24 9.03
N GLY A 242 -4.32 -10.22 9.04
CA GLY A 242 -4.49 -11.22 10.09
C GLY A 242 -5.92 -11.16 10.62
N PRO A 243 -6.67 -12.28 10.69
CA PRO A 243 -8.09 -12.28 11.04
C PRO A 243 -8.35 -11.93 12.52
N GLU A 244 -7.44 -12.29 13.42
CA GLU A 244 -7.64 -12.06 14.87
C GLU A 244 -6.91 -10.83 15.40
N ARG A 245 -5.65 -10.64 14.96
CA ARG A 245 -4.78 -9.56 15.42
C ARG A 245 -4.16 -8.85 14.23
N TRP A 246 -4.39 -7.54 14.18
CA TRP A 246 -3.79 -6.68 13.16
C TRP A 246 -2.28 -6.89 13.08
N TYR A 247 -1.83 -7.28 11.89
CA TYR A 247 -0.44 -7.41 11.47
C TYR A 247 0.35 -8.54 12.15
N ARG A 248 -0.33 -9.43 12.90
CA ARG A 248 0.28 -10.47 13.74
C ARG A 248 -0.45 -11.79 13.52
N HIS A 249 -0.19 -12.42 12.39
CA HIS A 249 -0.78 -13.70 12.04
C HIS A 249 0.14 -14.44 11.09
N ASP A 250 0.48 -15.69 11.40
CA ASP A 250 1.09 -16.60 10.44
C ASP A 250 -0.03 -17.43 9.82
N TYR A 251 -0.37 -17.16 8.56
CA TYR A 251 -1.46 -17.85 7.90
C TYR A 251 -1.10 -19.31 7.65
N THR A 252 -2.04 -20.19 7.96
CA THR A 252 -1.95 -21.61 7.59
C THR A 252 -2.14 -21.79 6.09
N ARG A 253 -1.73 -22.94 5.56
CA ARG A 253 -1.95 -23.27 4.14
C ARG A 253 -3.44 -23.26 3.79
N ASP A 254 -4.30 -23.72 4.68
CA ASP A 254 -5.75 -23.80 4.46
C ASP A 254 -6.39 -22.40 4.41
N GLU A 255 -5.98 -21.49 5.31
CA GLU A 255 -6.43 -20.09 5.26
C GLU A 255 -6.01 -19.40 3.95
N LEU A 256 -4.76 -19.63 3.50
CA LEU A 256 -4.29 -19.09 2.23
C LEU A 256 -5.01 -19.76 1.04
N GLY A 257 -5.29 -21.06 1.12
CA GLY A 257 -6.05 -21.82 0.13
C GLY A 257 -7.45 -21.23 -0.06
N GLY A 258 -8.16 -20.97 1.04
CA GLY A 258 -9.48 -20.33 0.99
C GLY A 258 -9.46 -18.94 0.33
N TRP A 259 -8.40 -18.15 0.53
CA TRP A 259 -8.23 -16.89 -0.19
C TRP A 259 -7.88 -17.08 -1.67
N ALA A 260 -7.03 -18.05 -2.00
CA ALA A 260 -6.68 -18.38 -3.38
C ALA A 260 -7.93 -18.83 -4.16
N ASP A 261 -8.80 -19.64 -3.55
CA ASP A 261 -10.06 -20.09 -4.13
C ASP A 261 -11.03 -18.94 -4.36
N LYS A 262 -11.19 -18.03 -3.39
CA LYS A 262 -11.97 -16.78 -3.56
C LYS A 262 -11.44 -15.97 -4.74
N ILE A 263 -10.12 -15.85 -4.89
CA ILE A 263 -9.49 -15.10 -5.99
C ILE A 263 -9.78 -15.77 -7.34
N ARG A 264 -9.58 -17.08 -7.47
CA ARG A 264 -9.86 -17.82 -8.71
C ARG A 264 -11.35 -17.74 -9.09
N ALA A 265 -12.23 -17.96 -8.13
CA ALA A 265 -13.68 -17.92 -8.34
C ALA A 265 -14.21 -16.54 -8.72
N SER A 266 -13.47 -15.46 -8.43
CA SER A 266 -13.89 -14.09 -8.73
C SER A 266 -14.00 -13.77 -10.23
N GLY A 267 -13.31 -14.53 -11.09
CA GLY A 267 -13.21 -14.24 -12.53
C GLY A 267 -12.55 -12.89 -12.83
N ALA A 268 -11.78 -12.34 -11.89
CA ALA A 268 -11.04 -11.11 -12.10
C ALA A 268 -9.94 -11.30 -13.15
N ARG A 269 -9.72 -10.28 -13.98
CA ARG A 269 -8.63 -10.24 -14.95
C ARG A 269 -7.27 -10.24 -14.27
N ARG A 270 -7.17 -9.52 -13.14
CA ARG A 270 -5.95 -9.48 -12.32
C ARG A 270 -6.26 -9.42 -10.83
N ALA A 271 -5.45 -10.11 -10.04
CA ALA A 271 -5.45 -10.02 -8.59
C ALA A 271 -4.21 -9.29 -8.06
N TRP A 272 -4.41 -8.34 -7.16
CA TRP A 272 -3.35 -7.65 -6.42
C TRP A 272 -3.41 -8.11 -4.96
N VAL A 273 -2.40 -8.84 -4.49
CA VAL A 273 -2.42 -9.47 -3.17
C VAL A 273 -1.21 -9.02 -2.36
N TYR A 274 -1.46 -8.32 -1.26
CA TYR A 274 -0.40 -7.80 -0.40
C TYR A 274 -0.52 -8.29 1.04
N PHE A 275 0.58 -8.85 1.53
CA PHE A 275 0.73 -9.28 2.91
C PHE A 275 1.29 -8.14 3.76
N ASN A 276 0.62 -7.88 4.89
CA ASN A 276 0.98 -6.81 5.83
C ASN A 276 1.04 -7.34 7.28
N ASN A 277 1.05 -8.66 7.44
CA ASN A 277 1.20 -9.41 8.69
C ASN A 277 2.67 -9.47 9.17
N ASP A 278 3.31 -8.31 9.18
CA ASP A 278 4.77 -8.16 9.29
C ASP A 278 5.32 -7.97 10.68
N TYR A 279 4.46 -7.84 11.69
CA TYR A 279 4.94 -7.52 13.04
C TYR A 279 5.95 -8.56 13.52
N GLU A 280 5.82 -9.82 13.13
CA GLU A 280 6.73 -10.92 13.50
C GLU A 280 7.55 -11.45 12.32
N GLY A 281 7.42 -10.84 11.13
CA GLY A 281 8.17 -11.21 9.93
C GLY A 281 7.50 -12.26 9.03
N PHE A 282 6.20 -12.54 9.21
CA PHE A 282 5.51 -13.61 8.48
C PHE A 282 5.15 -13.26 7.02
N ALA A 283 5.08 -11.99 6.63
CA ALA A 283 4.55 -11.61 5.32
C ALA A 283 5.31 -12.25 4.14
N PRO A 284 6.66 -12.27 4.09
CA PRO A 284 7.36 -12.83 2.94
C PRO A 284 7.10 -14.33 2.75
N LYS A 285 7.08 -15.10 3.84
CA LYS A 285 6.77 -16.55 3.82
C LYS A 285 5.35 -16.79 3.31
N ASN A 286 4.38 -16.02 3.80
CA ASN A 286 2.98 -16.20 3.44
C ASN A 286 2.70 -15.72 2.01
N ALA A 287 3.36 -14.67 1.56
CA ALA A 287 3.32 -14.22 0.17
C ALA A 287 3.89 -15.27 -0.80
N LEU A 288 5.03 -15.90 -0.48
CA LEU A 288 5.58 -16.99 -1.29
C LEU A 288 4.64 -18.20 -1.34
N SER A 289 3.98 -18.51 -0.22
CA SER A 289 3.02 -19.62 -0.16
C SER A 289 1.76 -19.34 -1.00
N MET A 290 1.24 -18.11 -0.94
CA MET A 290 0.13 -17.66 -1.78
C MET A 290 0.47 -17.66 -3.27
N ARG A 291 1.70 -17.28 -3.66
CA ARG A 291 2.14 -17.37 -5.07
C ARG A 291 2.01 -18.80 -5.59
N ARG A 292 2.58 -19.77 -4.87
CA ARG A 292 2.50 -21.19 -5.24
C ARG A 292 1.05 -21.65 -5.36
N LEU A 293 0.24 -21.30 -4.36
CA LEU A 293 -1.19 -21.61 -4.38
C LEU A 293 -1.95 -20.98 -5.54
N LEU A 294 -1.54 -19.85 -6.11
CA LEU A 294 -2.20 -19.24 -7.27
C LEU A 294 -1.64 -19.73 -8.62
N GLU A 295 -0.50 -20.42 -8.60
CA GLU A 295 0.13 -21.05 -9.77
C GLU A 295 -0.32 -22.51 -9.96
N GLU A 296 -0.85 -23.15 -8.91
CA GLU A 296 -1.53 -24.47 -8.92
C GLU A 296 -2.91 -24.41 -9.62
#